data_AF-A0AAW1ALM3-F1
#
_entry.id   AF-A0AAW1ALM3-F1
#
_cell.length_a   1.000
_cell.length_b   1.000
_cell.length_c   1.000
_cell.angle_alpha   90.00
_cell.angle_beta   90.00
_cell.angle_gamma   90.00
#
_symmetry.space_group_name_H-M   'P 1'
#
loop_
_entity.id
_entity.type
_entity.pdbx_description
1 polymer ?
#
loop_
_entity_poly.entity_id
_entity_poly.type
_entity_poly.pdbx_seq_one_letter_code
_entity_poly.pdbx_strand_id
1 'polypeptide(L)'
;MKENGKAIQEHIAISQSHMAKERERRSKENYAYILAEERIAEQEEIRRRHERQKEVEKYRKEMKEKEELTKEIMILRNVYVQKNNDFEKYRDMIALSENYKDKHSFALVLSSYAAKLEELHLQMKLIDEKIKISEITSVDLNIIVKLVQQIDELLSLFKSDIDRINVQSEVNLTGTENMIHSHTTQLAESQELPNSQAVCEPVISEQINIENNEIQKYEEKGNIVPEIMISTNISQESPIVNIEENISTAESDKDYLYKYVNKELLEMYVNNQKFLENYVKTFDEFLQSSATKKFRFECQKAINIPVNAISGISQQHLTDKYEKLHNLFMGKSWPNVSQHPHGADFCKNILAKKLVNQGETLVSSKPKMAFPIAAIIVALWNDHSDFGDLLLSHFYNVCPFTVPIFMPKMVGQSNDDYYKLMGYKYAEDGTIEKHDKFLKRMSGLMRLYASITITTQRKGVTKTNPHGLQRAWQWLAAISNIEPRKEVTDLCATLLLDMLEVAGNTLWIAYRKQFYKMLILLSEEYYPRIKNVGSIGSGPLVRLEEFLKNSLAKGSISPPDGQLPPNFW
;
A
#
# COMPACT_ATOMS: atom_id res chain seq x y z
N MET A 1 -34.26 -8.51 85.82
CA MET A 1 -33.14 -7.70 85.26
C MET A 1 -32.36 -8.44 84.17
N LYS A 2 -31.73 -9.61 84.44
CA LYS A 2 -30.91 -10.30 83.41
C LYS A 2 -31.69 -10.68 82.13
N GLU A 3 -32.96 -11.06 82.23
CA GLU A 3 -33.77 -11.48 81.06
C GLU A 3 -34.03 -10.34 80.07
N ASN A 4 -34.40 -9.15 80.53
CA ASN A 4 -34.61 -7.99 79.66
C ASN A 4 -33.37 -7.67 78.81
N GLY A 5 -32.16 -7.81 79.39
CA GLY A 5 -30.91 -7.61 78.65
C GLY A 5 -30.74 -8.59 77.49
N LYS A 6 -31.13 -9.86 77.69
CA LYS A 6 -31.08 -10.90 76.64
C LYS A 6 -32.13 -10.66 75.55
N ALA A 7 -33.36 -10.34 75.94
CA ALA A 7 -34.44 -10.00 74.99
C ALA A 7 -34.07 -8.78 74.12
N ILE A 8 -33.45 -7.76 74.70
CA ILE A 8 -32.96 -6.58 73.96
C ILE A 8 -31.84 -6.97 72.97
N GLN A 9 -30.90 -7.83 73.38
CA GLN A 9 -29.84 -8.32 72.47
C GLN A 9 -30.41 -9.15 71.30
N GLU A 10 -31.38 -10.02 71.56
CA GLU A 10 -32.06 -10.81 70.51
C GLU A 10 -32.82 -9.89 69.54
N HIS A 11 -33.52 -8.86 70.04
CA HIS A 11 -34.23 -7.89 69.21
C HIS A 11 -33.28 -7.00 68.36
N ILE A 12 -32.09 -6.68 68.88
CA ILE A 12 -31.03 -5.98 68.14
C ILE A 12 -30.45 -6.89 67.05
N ALA A 13 -30.18 -8.17 67.35
CA ALA A 13 -29.67 -9.13 66.37
C ALA A 13 -30.66 -9.37 65.21
N ILE A 14 -31.96 -9.47 65.51
CA ILE A 14 -33.02 -9.56 64.49
C ILE A 14 -33.05 -8.30 63.62
N SER A 15 -32.97 -7.10 64.23
CA SER A 15 -32.93 -5.83 63.50
C SER A 15 -31.70 -5.70 62.58
N GLN A 16 -30.52 -6.09 63.07
CA GLN A 16 -29.29 -6.12 62.29
C GLN A 16 -29.37 -7.12 61.12
N SER A 17 -29.93 -8.31 61.35
CA SER A 17 -30.17 -9.32 60.31
C SER A 17 -31.13 -8.81 59.23
N HIS A 18 -32.21 -8.12 59.62
CA HIS A 18 -33.15 -7.51 58.70
C HIS A 18 -32.49 -6.39 57.87
N MET A 19 -31.71 -5.51 58.50
CA MET A 19 -30.95 -4.46 57.80
C MET A 19 -29.89 -5.03 56.84
N ALA A 20 -29.25 -6.16 57.18
CA ALA A 20 -28.31 -6.84 56.29
C ALA A 20 -29.01 -7.37 55.03
N LYS A 21 -30.14 -8.06 55.18
CA LYS A 21 -30.94 -8.57 54.05
C LYS A 21 -31.47 -7.44 53.16
N GLU A 22 -31.93 -6.33 53.74
CA GLU A 22 -32.41 -5.17 52.98
C GLU A 22 -31.28 -4.45 52.22
N ARG A 23 -30.07 -4.40 52.77
CA ARG A 23 -28.87 -3.91 52.03
C ARG A 23 -28.52 -4.84 50.87
N GLU A 24 -28.57 -6.16 51.09
CA GLU A 24 -28.30 -7.16 50.04
C GLU A 24 -29.34 -7.07 48.91
N ARG A 25 -30.63 -6.91 49.24
CA ARG A 25 -31.72 -6.70 48.27
C ARG A 25 -31.47 -5.47 47.41
N ARG A 26 -31.22 -4.31 48.03
CA ARG A 26 -30.92 -3.05 47.32
C ARG A 26 -29.65 -3.15 46.46
N SER A 27 -28.63 -3.87 46.93
CA SER A 27 -27.40 -4.10 46.15
C SER A 27 -27.68 -4.93 44.89
N LYS A 28 -28.49 -5.98 45.00
CA LYS A 28 -28.94 -6.80 43.85
C LYS A 28 -29.80 -6.01 42.87
N GLU A 29 -30.71 -5.18 43.37
CA GLU A 29 -31.57 -4.32 42.54
C GLU A 29 -30.77 -3.24 41.80
N ASN A 30 -29.82 -2.59 42.47
CA ASN A 30 -28.92 -1.61 41.84
C ASN A 30 -28.00 -2.27 40.79
N TYR A 31 -27.50 -3.48 41.05
CA TYR A 31 -26.70 -4.23 40.09
C TYR A 31 -27.53 -4.67 38.86
N ALA A 32 -28.78 -5.09 39.06
CA ALA A 32 -29.70 -5.41 37.99
C ALA A 32 -30.10 -4.18 37.15
N TYR A 33 -30.23 -3.00 37.77
CA TYR A 33 -30.45 -1.73 37.07
C TYR A 33 -29.26 -1.39 36.16
N ILE A 34 -28.03 -1.43 36.69
CA ILE A 34 -26.81 -1.14 35.92
C ILE A 34 -26.68 -2.11 34.73
N LEU A 35 -26.92 -3.41 34.93
CA LEU A 35 -26.93 -4.40 33.84
C LEU A 35 -28.04 -4.20 32.79
N ALA A 36 -29.13 -3.52 33.13
CA ALA A 36 -30.18 -3.16 32.18
C ALA A 36 -29.79 -1.90 31.37
N GLU A 37 -29.25 -0.89 32.06
CA GLU A 37 -28.74 0.35 31.45
C GLU A 37 -27.56 0.08 30.50
N GLU A 38 -26.64 -0.80 30.87
CA GLU A 38 -25.52 -1.26 30.03
C GLU A 38 -25.99 -1.96 28.74
N ARG A 39 -27.01 -2.83 28.80
CA ARG A 39 -27.62 -3.46 27.61
C ARG A 39 -28.32 -2.45 26.71
N ILE A 40 -28.97 -1.44 27.28
CA ILE A 40 -29.60 -0.36 26.50
C ILE A 40 -28.52 0.45 25.78
N ALA A 41 -27.43 0.80 26.47
CA ALA A 41 -26.28 1.48 25.87
C ALA A 41 -25.61 0.65 24.76
N GLU A 42 -25.47 -0.67 24.93
CA GLU A 42 -24.93 -1.57 23.91
C GLU A 42 -25.84 -1.62 22.65
N GLN A 43 -27.16 -1.78 22.83
CA GLN A 43 -28.13 -1.75 21.71
C GLN A 43 -28.21 -0.39 21.00
N GLU A 44 -27.98 0.69 21.73
CA GLU A 44 -27.87 2.04 21.19
C GLU A 44 -26.57 2.23 20.39
N GLU A 45 -25.44 1.72 20.88
CA GLU A 45 -24.18 1.78 20.14
C GLU A 45 -24.19 0.91 18.88
N ILE A 46 -24.80 -0.28 18.94
CA ILE A 46 -25.02 -1.15 17.78
C ILE A 46 -25.85 -0.44 16.70
N ARG A 47 -26.93 0.27 17.08
CA ARG A 47 -27.71 1.08 16.14
C ARG A 47 -26.87 2.17 15.50
N ARG A 48 -26.12 2.96 16.28
CA ARG A 48 -25.23 4.02 15.78
C ARG A 48 -24.06 3.48 14.95
N ARG A 49 -23.63 2.23 15.13
CA ARG A 49 -22.66 1.56 14.23
C ARG A 49 -23.31 1.20 12.89
N HIS A 50 -24.52 0.63 12.92
CA HIS A 50 -25.27 0.23 11.73
C HIS A 50 -25.73 1.43 10.87
N GLU A 51 -26.10 2.55 11.49
CA GLU A 51 -26.41 3.80 10.79
C GLU A 51 -25.20 4.38 10.07
N ARG A 52 -24.06 4.52 10.77
CA ARG A 52 -22.78 4.94 10.14
C ARG A 52 -22.34 4.00 9.03
N GLN A 53 -22.60 2.69 9.15
CA GLN A 53 -22.31 1.75 8.07
C GLN A 53 -23.18 2.02 6.82
N LYS A 54 -24.48 2.29 6.98
CA LYS A 54 -25.36 2.69 5.87
C LYS A 54 -24.92 4.00 5.21
N GLU A 55 -24.47 4.98 5.98
CA GLU A 55 -23.92 6.23 5.44
C GLU A 55 -22.66 5.98 4.60
N VAL A 56 -21.73 5.15 5.09
CA VAL A 56 -20.52 4.76 4.36
C VAL A 56 -20.84 3.94 3.11
N GLU A 57 -21.83 3.04 3.15
CA GLU A 57 -22.28 2.27 1.99
C GLU A 57 -22.97 3.15 0.93
N LYS A 58 -23.80 4.11 1.36
CA LYS A 58 -24.40 5.13 0.47
C LYS A 58 -23.32 5.97 -0.21
N TYR A 59 -22.38 6.52 0.57
CA TYR A 59 -21.28 7.33 0.05
C TYR A 59 -20.39 6.54 -0.93
N ARG A 60 -20.09 5.26 -0.63
CA ARG A 60 -19.37 4.37 -1.56
C ARG A 60 -20.11 4.17 -2.88
N LYS A 61 -21.44 4.06 -2.87
CA LYS A 61 -22.26 3.95 -4.09
C LYS A 61 -22.21 5.24 -4.91
N GLU A 62 -22.43 6.39 -4.27
CA GLU A 62 -22.36 7.71 -4.92
C GLU A 62 -20.97 7.99 -5.53
N MET A 63 -19.89 7.61 -4.82
CA MET A 63 -18.52 7.73 -5.34
C MET A 63 -18.25 6.80 -6.53
N LYS A 64 -18.77 5.56 -6.50
CA LYS A 64 -18.64 4.61 -7.63
C LYS A 64 -19.40 5.09 -8.87
N GLU A 65 -20.61 5.61 -8.69
CA GLU A 65 -21.41 6.20 -9.77
C GLU A 65 -20.71 7.42 -10.39
N LYS A 66 -20.08 8.29 -9.58
CA LYS A 66 -19.27 9.39 -10.09
C LYS A 66 -18.00 8.90 -10.82
N GLU A 67 -17.35 7.84 -10.35
CA GLU A 67 -16.17 7.26 -11.00
C GLU A 67 -16.52 6.64 -12.36
N GLU A 68 -17.66 5.94 -12.47
CA GLU A 68 -18.15 5.34 -13.71
C GLU A 68 -18.55 6.41 -14.74
N LEU A 69 -19.32 7.43 -14.32
CA LEU A 69 -19.64 8.61 -15.14
C LEU A 69 -18.39 9.32 -15.68
N THR A 70 -17.36 9.49 -14.84
CA THR A 70 -16.10 10.16 -15.22
C THR A 70 -15.34 9.35 -16.28
N LYS A 71 -15.32 8.01 -16.15
CA LYS A 71 -14.70 7.12 -17.15
C LYS A 71 -15.40 7.19 -18.50
N GLU A 72 -16.73 7.12 -18.50
CA GLU A 72 -17.55 7.14 -19.72
C GLU A 72 -17.35 8.44 -20.51
N ILE A 73 -17.39 9.59 -19.82
CA ILE A 73 -17.13 10.90 -20.43
C ILE A 73 -15.69 11.01 -20.94
N MET A 74 -14.70 10.48 -20.22
CA MET A 74 -13.31 10.49 -20.68
C MET A 74 -13.08 9.60 -21.92
N ILE A 75 -13.81 8.48 -22.04
CA ILE A 75 -13.81 7.65 -23.26
C ILE A 75 -14.42 8.43 -24.44
N LEU A 76 -15.61 9.02 -24.25
CA LEU A 76 -16.30 9.78 -25.30
C LEU A 76 -15.52 11.02 -25.74
N ARG A 77 -14.82 11.69 -24.81
CA ARG A 77 -13.87 12.77 -25.11
C ARG A 77 -12.75 12.30 -26.03
N ASN A 78 -12.15 11.14 -25.76
CA ASN A 78 -11.08 10.60 -26.59
C ASN A 78 -11.59 10.20 -27.99
N VAL A 79 -12.82 9.67 -28.09
CA VAL A 79 -13.48 9.42 -29.39
C VAL A 79 -13.69 10.72 -30.17
N TYR A 80 -14.20 11.78 -29.53
CA TYR A 80 -14.36 13.10 -30.18
C TYR A 80 -13.02 13.64 -30.69
N VAL A 81 -11.97 13.61 -29.87
CA VAL A 81 -10.62 14.08 -30.26
C VAL A 81 -10.07 13.25 -31.42
N GLN A 82 -10.31 11.93 -31.45
CA GLN A 82 -9.92 11.08 -32.59
C GLN A 82 -10.67 11.48 -33.87
N LYS A 83 -12.00 11.62 -33.83
CA LYS A 83 -12.82 12.05 -34.99
C LYS A 83 -12.38 13.43 -35.50
N ASN A 84 -12.04 14.35 -34.61
CA ASN A 84 -11.50 15.65 -34.98
C ASN A 84 -10.12 15.54 -35.67
N ASN A 85 -9.21 14.74 -35.12
CA ASN A 85 -7.90 14.52 -35.71
C ASN A 85 -8.00 13.83 -37.08
N ASP A 86 -9.03 13.00 -37.30
CA ASP A 86 -9.32 12.45 -38.63
C ASP A 86 -9.82 13.54 -39.60
N PHE A 87 -10.68 14.47 -39.16
CA PHE A 87 -11.10 15.63 -39.97
C PHE A 87 -9.91 16.51 -40.40
N GLU A 88 -8.99 16.80 -39.49
CA GLU A 88 -7.74 17.53 -39.79
C GLU A 88 -6.85 16.78 -40.80
N LYS A 89 -6.74 15.44 -40.71
CA LYS A 89 -6.02 14.65 -41.74
C LYS A 89 -6.65 14.80 -43.13
N TYR A 90 -7.99 14.86 -43.25
CA TYR A 90 -8.63 15.10 -44.56
C TYR A 90 -8.33 16.52 -45.06
N ARG A 91 -8.29 17.53 -44.19
CA ARG A 91 -7.84 18.89 -44.55
C ARG A 91 -6.40 18.89 -45.05
N ASP A 92 -5.48 18.20 -44.37
CA ASP A 92 -4.07 18.09 -44.77
C ASP A 92 -3.90 17.32 -46.08
N MET A 93 -4.62 16.21 -46.28
CA MET A 93 -4.60 15.45 -47.53
C MET A 93 -5.09 16.31 -48.71
N ILE A 94 -6.15 17.11 -48.53
CA ILE A 94 -6.61 18.07 -49.54
C ILE A 94 -5.53 19.12 -49.81
N ALA A 95 -4.91 19.69 -48.77
CA ALA A 95 -3.88 20.73 -48.91
C ALA A 95 -2.61 20.22 -49.65
N LEU A 96 -2.21 18.97 -49.42
CA LEU A 96 -1.05 18.32 -50.03
C LEU A 96 -1.33 17.77 -51.44
N SER A 97 -2.59 17.71 -51.87
CA SER A 97 -2.97 17.11 -53.15
C SER A 97 -2.77 18.04 -54.36
N GLU A 98 -1.57 17.99 -54.96
CA GLU A 98 -1.22 18.83 -56.11
C GLU A 98 -2.02 18.51 -57.40
N ASN A 99 -2.75 17.40 -57.45
CA ASN A 99 -3.40 16.87 -58.67
C ASN A 99 -4.86 17.33 -58.93
N TYR A 100 -5.56 18.00 -58.00
CA TYR A 100 -6.96 18.40 -58.23
C TYR A 100 -7.07 19.72 -58.99
N LYS A 101 -7.77 19.67 -60.13
CA LYS A 101 -7.91 20.80 -61.07
C LYS A 101 -8.88 21.90 -60.62
N ASP A 102 -9.69 21.67 -59.58
CA ASP A 102 -10.57 22.68 -58.97
C ASP A 102 -10.34 22.80 -57.46
N LYS A 103 -9.34 23.61 -57.09
CA LYS A 103 -9.09 23.97 -55.68
C LYS A 103 -10.18 24.88 -55.08
N HIS A 104 -11.02 25.50 -55.90
CA HIS A 104 -12.03 26.46 -55.44
C HIS A 104 -13.26 25.75 -54.86
N SER A 105 -13.77 24.71 -55.54
CA SER A 105 -14.90 23.91 -55.03
C SER A 105 -14.58 23.20 -53.71
N PHE A 106 -13.37 22.62 -53.56
CA PHE A 106 -12.95 22.04 -52.28
C PHE A 106 -12.82 23.07 -51.16
N ALA A 107 -12.27 24.26 -51.46
CA ALA A 107 -12.15 25.34 -50.47
C ALA A 107 -13.54 25.85 -50.01
N LEU A 108 -14.51 25.95 -50.91
CA LEU A 108 -15.90 26.29 -50.58
C LEU A 108 -16.52 25.24 -49.64
N VAL A 109 -16.41 23.95 -49.96
CA VAL A 109 -16.93 22.87 -49.10
C VAL A 109 -16.28 22.89 -47.72
N LEU A 110 -14.95 22.99 -47.63
CA LEU A 110 -14.24 23.10 -46.34
C LEU A 110 -14.72 24.33 -45.54
N SER A 111 -14.97 25.46 -46.20
CA SER A 111 -15.46 26.68 -45.54
C SER A 111 -16.88 26.54 -44.98
N SER A 112 -17.75 25.75 -45.62
CA SER A 112 -19.13 25.53 -45.13
C SER A 112 -19.19 24.70 -43.84
N TYR A 113 -18.25 23.79 -43.62
CA TYR A 113 -18.18 22.99 -42.40
C TYR A 113 -17.41 23.66 -41.26
N ALA A 114 -16.48 24.59 -41.57
CA ALA A 114 -15.61 25.22 -40.59
C ALA A 114 -16.37 25.87 -39.41
N ALA A 115 -17.40 26.69 -39.70
CA ALA A 115 -18.20 27.36 -38.68
C ALA A 115 -18.94 26.39 -37.76
N LYS A 116 -19.36 25.21 -38.26
CA LYS A 116 -20.01 24.19 -37.43
C LYS A 116 -19.01 23.41 -36.58
N LEU A 117 -17.79 23.19 -37.07
CA LEU A 117 -16.72 22.57 -36.30
C LEU A 117 -16.27 23.45 -35.12
N GLU A 118 -16.15 24.77 -35.33
CA GLU A 118 -15.85 25.73 -34.26
C GLU A 118 -16.91 25.75 -33.15
N GLU A 119 -18.20 25.64 -33.50
CA GLU A 119 -19.30 25.52 -32.53
C GLU A 119 -19.16 24.25 -31.66
N LEU A 120 -18.81 23.12 -32.27
CA LEU A 120 -18.60 21.85 -31.57
C LEU A 120 -17.34 21.91 -30.67
N HIS A 121 -16.25 22.54 -31.11
CA HIS A 121 -15.06 22.78 -30.29
C HIS A 121 -15.36 23.64 -29.07
N LEU A 122 -16.16 24.71 -29.23
CA LEU A 122 -16.54 25.58 -28.12
C LEU A 122 -17.35 24.82 -27.07
N GLN A 123 -18.28 23.96 -27.49
CA GLN A 123 -19.05 23.10 -26.59
C GLN A 123 -18.18 22.05 -25.90
N MET A 124 -17.27 21.38 -26.61
CA MET A 124 -16.29 20.45 -26.02
C MET A 124 -15.39 21.14 -24.99
N LYS A 125 -14.94 22.38 -25.28
CA LYS A 125 -14.11 23.16 -24.36
C LYS A 125 -14.80 23.46 -23.02
N LEU A 126 -16.13 23.67 -23.02
CA LEU A 126 -16.90 23.82 -21.78
C LEU A 126 -16.94 22.53 -20.95
N ILE A 127 -16.95 21.36 -21.59
CA ILE A 127 -16.85 20.07 -20.90
C ILE A 127 -15.43 19.87 -20.37
N ASP A 128 -14.39 20.25 -21.12
CA ASP A 128 -12.99 20.19 -20.66
C ASP A 128 -12.75 21.02 -19.40
N GLU A 129 -13.30 22.24 -19.29
CA GLU A 129 -13.19 23.01 -18.04
C GLU A 129 -13.95 22.33 -16.88
N LYS A 130 -15.15 21.77 -17.12
CA LYS A 130 -15.89 20.98 -16.11
C LYS A 130 -15.13 19.74 -15.64
N ILE A 131 -14.40 19.07 -16.53
CA ILE A 131 -13.55 17.92 -16.21
C ILE A 131 -12.42 18.36 -15.26
N LYS A 132 -11.73 19.47 -15.55
CA LYS A 132 -10.64 20.00 -14.68
C LYS A 132 -11.12 20.29 -13.26
N ILE A 133 -12.29 20.91 -13.11
CA ILE A 133 -12.86 21.24 -11.79
C ILE A 133 -13.61 20.06 -11.12
N SER A 134 -13.71 18.92 -11.81
CA SER A 134 -14.42 17.71 -11.33
C SER A 134 -15.92 17.89 -11.04
N GLU A 135 -16.57 18.87 -11.67
CA GLU A 135 -18.01 19.18 -11.56
C GLU A 135 -18.82 18.58 -12.73
N ILE A 136 -18.55 17.30 -13.03
CA ILE A 136 -19.13 16.57 -14.15
C ILE A 136 -20.47 15.94 -13.75
N THR A 137 -21.51 16.05 -14.60
CA THR A 137 -22.86 15.53 -14.35
C THR A 137 -23.34 14.59 -15.46
N SER A 138 -24.45 13.87 -15.21
CA SER A 138 -25.13 13.07 -16.25
C SER A 138 -25.72 13.92 -17.39
N VAL A 139 -25.92 15.23 -17.19
CA VAL A 139 -26.27 16.16 -18.27
C VAL A 139 -25.07 16.33 -19.21
N ASP A 140 -23.87 16.42 -18.67
CA ASP A 140 -22.63 16.56 -19.45
C ASP A 140 -22.31 15.29 -20.26
N LEU A 141 -22.65 14.11 -19.73
CA LEU A 141 -22.65 12.85 -20.51
C LEU A 141 -23.57 12.95 -21.74
N ASN A 142 -24.80 13.43 -21.54
CA ASN A 142 -25.76 13.60 -22.64
C ASN A 142 -25.34 14.68 -23.65
N ILE A 143 -24.54 15.65 -23.25
CA ILE A 143 -23.94 16.64 -24.18
C ILE A 143 -22.79 15.99 -24.96
N ILE A 144 -21.85 15.30 -24.30
CA ILE A 144 -20.69 14.73 -25.01
C ILE A 144 -21.07 13.61 -25.98
N VAL A 145 -22.10 12.79 -25.65
CA VAL A 145 -22.70 11.83 -26.60
C VAL A 145 -23.19 12.53 -27.87
N LYS A 146 -23.90 13.66 -27.72
CA LYS A 146 -24.40 14.45 -28.86
C LYS A 146 -23.26 15.10 -29.65
N LEU A 147 -22.20 15.58 -29.01
CA LEU A 147 -21.03 16.12 -29.69
C LEU A 147 -20.29 15.04 -30.50
N VAL A 148 -20.14 13.83 -29.95
CA VAL A 148 -19.57 12.68 -30.66
C VAL A 148 -20.43 12.28 -31.86
N GLN A 149 -21.77 12.27 -31.73
CA GLN A 149 -22.67 12.02 -32.86
C GLN A 149 -22.55 13.12 -33.93
N GLN A 150 -22.61 14.40 -33.55
CA GLN A 150 -22.61 15.53 -34.49
C GLN A 150 -21.28 15.67 -35.26
N ILE A 151 -20.13 15.37 -34.64
CA ILE A 151 -18.85 15.37 -35.36
C ILE A 151 -18.73 14.17 -36.32
N ASP A 152 -19.35 13.02 -36.00
CA ASP A 152 -19.33 11.85 -36.90
C ASP A 152 -20.29 12.02 -38.09
N GLU A 153 -21.47 12.59 -37.87
CA GLU A 153 -22.39 13.01 -38.93
C GLU A 153 -21.73 14.02 -39.87
N LEU A 154 -21.07 15.05 -39.32
CA LEU A 154 -20.34 16.06 -40.08
C LEU A 154 -19.17 15.45 -40.88
N LEU A 155 -18.39 14.56 -40.27
CA LEU A 155 -17.26 13.86 -40.92
C LEU A 155 -17.74 12.89 -42.00
N SER A 156 -18.92 12.28 -41.85
CA SER A 156 -19.54 11.43 -42.87
C SER A 156 -20.04 12.24 -44.07
N LEU A 157 -20.72 13.37 -43.82
CA LEU A 157 -21.15 14.29 -44.88
C LEU A 157 -19.96 14.87 -45.66
N PHE A 158 -18.92 15.32 -44.94
CA PHE A 158 -17.71 15.87 -45.56
C PHE A 158 -17.01 14.88 -46.50
N LYS A 159 -16.95 13.59 -46.13
CA LYS A 159 -16.45 12.52 -47.02
C LYS A 159 -17.31 12.37 -48.28
N SER A 160 -18.63 12.25 -48.12
CA SER A 160 -19.56 12.13 -49.25
C SER A 160 -19.48 13.31 -50.22
N ASP A 161 -19.22 14.51 -49.71
CA ASP A 161 -19.00 15.72 -50.51
C ASP A 161 -17.64 15.70 -51.24
N ILE A 162 -16.57 15.21 -50.61
CA ILE A 162 -15.27 14.97 -51.25
C ILE A 162 -15.39 13.94 -52.37
N ASP A 163 -15.99 12.78 -52.08
CA ASP A 163 -16.14 11.68 -53.04
C ASP A 163 -16.97 12.11 -54.26
N ARG A 164 -18.01 12.93 -54.05
CA ARG A 164 -18.79 13.53 -55.14
C ARG A 164 -17.96 14.46 -56.03
N ILE A 165 -17.06 15.27 -55.47
CA ILE A 165 -16.17 16.14 -56.25
C ILE A 165 -15.12 15.30 -57.00
N ASN A 166 -14.57 14.25 -56.37
CA ASN A 166 -13.63 13.33 -57.00
C ASN A 166 -14.25 12.69 -58.27
N VAL A 167 -15.42 12.05 -58.15
CA VAL A 167 -16.14 11.44 -59.27
C VAL A 167 -16.49 12.47 -60.36
N GLN A 168 -16.93 13.67 -59.98
CA GLN A 168 -17.21 14.74 -60.95
C GLN A 168 -15.95 15.18 -61.72
N SER A 169 -14.77 15.11 -61.08
CA SER A 169 -13.50 15.43 -61.74
C SER A 169 -13.05 14.35 -62.73
N GLU A 170 -13.30 13.07 -62.45
CA GLU A 170 -13.04 11.95 -63.36
C GLU A 170 -13.95 11.96 -64.59
N VAL A 171 -15.24 12.28 -64.39
CA VAL A 171 -16.21 12.50 -65.49
C VAL A 171 -15.77 13.65 -66.39
N ASN A 172 -15.20 14.72 -65.81
CA ASN A 172 -14.68 15.85 -66.60
C ASN A 172 -13.40 15.49 -67.38
N LEU A 173 -12.55 14.58 -66.88
CA LEU A 173 -11.41 14.06 -67.65
C LEU A 173 -11.89 13.24 -68.86
N THR A 174 -12.74 12.24 -68.64
CA THR A 174 -13.24 11.36 -69.72
C THR A 174 -14.07 12.11 -70.76
N GLY A 175 -14.83 13.15 -70.36
CA GLY A 175 -15.47 14.07 -71.30
C GLY A 175 -14.50 14.84 -72.20
N THR A 176 -13.33 15.20 -71.65
CA THR A 176 -12.26 15.90 -72.41
C THR A 176 -11.54 14.94 -73.37
N GLU A 177 -11.26 13.71 -72.92
CA GLU A 177 -10.64 12.67 -73.76
C GLU A 177 -11.52 12.31 -74.98
N ASN A 178 -12.85 12.25 -74.80
CA ASN A 178 -13.79 12.03 -75.90
C ASN A 178 -13.78 13.18 -76.94
N MET A 179 -13.54 14.44 -76.53
CA MET A 179 -13.32 15.54 -77.49
C MET A 179 -11.97 15.46 -78.21
N ILE A 180 -10.95 14.87 -77.60
CA ILE A 180 -9.65 14.64 -78.25
C ILE A 180 -9.76 13.46 -79.24
N HIS A 181 -10.53 12.42 -78.90
CA HIS A 181 -10.74 11.26 -79.77
C HIS A 181 -11.52 11.61 -81.04
N SER A 182 -12.52 12.51 -80.96
CA SER A 182 -13.24 13.02 -82.13
C SER A 182 -12.36 13.85 -83.09
N HIS A 183 -11.25 14.42 -82.62
CA HIS A 183 -10.26 15.12 -83.45
C HIS A 183 -9.08 14.24 -83.92
N THR A 184 -8.89 13.06 -83.35
CA THR A 184 -7.80 12.14 -83.73
C THR A 184 -8.26 11.11 -84.78
N THR A 185 -9.56 10.85 -84.89
CA THR A 185 -10.15 9.84 -85.80
C THR A 185 -10.30 10.36 -87.24
N GLN A 186 -9.22 10.86 -87.85
CA GLN A 186 -9.15 11.19 -89.29
C GLN A 186 -7.84 10.77 -89.98
N LEU A 187 -6.88 10.17 -89.25
CA LEU A 187 -5.65 9.62 -89.83
C LEU A 187 -5.35 8.26 -89.20
N ALA A 188 -4.86 7.33 -90.03
CA ALA A 188 -4.50 5.93 -89.71
C ALA A 188 -5.65 4.93 -89.46
N GLU A 189 -6.43 4.63 -90.51
CA GLU A 189 -6.97 3.28 -90.70
C GLU A 189 -5.86 2.31 -91.15
N SER A 190 -6.12 0.99 -91.04
CA SER A 190 -5.38 -0.13 -91.65
C SER A 190 -4.03 -0.57 -91.03
N GLN A 191 -4.04 -1.60 -90.17
CA GLN A 191 -3.59 -2.98 -90.52
C GLN A 191 -3.68 -3.95 -89.30
N GLU A 192 -3.40 -5.24 -89.52
CA GLU A 192 -3.90 -6.37 -88.70
C GLU A 192 -2.88 -6.99 -87.70
N LEU A 193 -3.43 -7.63 -86.65
CA LEU A 193 -3.05 -8.87 -85.91
C LEU A 193 -1.68 -9.57 -86.14
N PRO A 194 -1.16 -10.40 -85.19
CA PRO A 194 -1.45 -10.54 -83.74
C PRO A 194 -0.19 -10.75 -82.83
N ASN A 195 -0.36 -10.93 -81.49
CA ASN A 195 -0.13 -12.22 -80.76
C ASN A 195 0.25 -12.08 -79.25
N SER A 196 -0.13 -13.13 -78.47
CA SER A 196 0.44 -13.64 -77.19
C SER A 196 0.20 -12.96 -75.81
N GLN A 197 -0.64 -13.65 -75.00
CA GLN A 197 -0.49 -13.97 -73.55
C GLN A 197 -0.68 -12.84 -72.49
N ALA A 198 -1.21 -13.09 -71.27
CA ALA A 198 -1.57 -14.33 -70.57
C ALA A 198 -2.92 -14.27 -69.78
N VAL A 199 -3.29 -15.37 -69.11
CA VAL A 199 -4.63 -15.73 -68.57
C VAL A 199 -4.86 -15.34 -67.09
N CYS A 200 -6.13 -15.21 -66.67
CA CYS A 200 -6.60 -14.92 -65.30
C CYS A 200 -7.01 -16.17 -64.48
N GLU A 201 -6.75 -16.15 -63.15
CA GLU A 201 -7.54 -16.80 -62.06
C GLU A 201 -7.83 -18.34 -62.16
N PRO A 202 -8.62 -19.00 -61.28
CA PRO A 202 -9.22 -18.65 -59.96
C PRO A 202 -8.89 -19.69 -58.83
N VAL A 203 -9.62 -19.67 -57.69
CA VAL A 203 -10.37 -20.80 -57.06
C VAL A 203 -10.94 -20.43 -55.67
N ILE A 204 -12.01 -21.11 -55.23
CA ILE A 204 -12.85 -20.85 -54.03
C ILE A 204 -13.05 -22.18 -53.22
N SER A 205 -13.60 -22.11 -51.99
CA SER A 205 -14.48 -23.12 -51.34
C SER A 205 -13.97 -24.05 -50.19
N GLU A 206 -14.24 -23.63 -48.93
CA GLU A 206 -15.20 -24.23 -47.96
C GLU A 206 -15.07 -25.61 -47.21
N GLN A 207 -15.45 -25.58 -45.90
CA GLN A 207 -16.23 -26.58 -45.09
C GLN A 207 -15.55 -27.91 -44.56
N ILE A 208 -15.89 -28.58 -43.42
CA ILE A 208 -16.71 -28.32 -42.18
C ILE A 208 -16.49 -29.40 -41.02
N ASN A 209 -16.97 -29.17 -39.78
CA ASN A 209 -17.27 -30.14 -38.64
C ASN A 209 -16.11 -30.82 -37.81
N ILE A 210 -16.22 -31.24 -36.52
CA ILE A 210 -17.19 -31.16 -35.34
C ILE A 210 -16.36 -31.33 -33.99
N GLU A 211 -16.70 -31.62 -32.70
CA GLU A 211 -17.79 -32.25 -31.90
C GLU A 211 -17.98 -31.67 -30.43
N ASN A 212 -18.12 -32.48 -29.35
CA ASN A 212 -18.76 -32.14 -28.03
C ASN A 212 -18.02 -32.62 -26.73
N ASN A 213 -18.29 -32.02 -25.54
CA ASN A 213 -18.99 -32.67 -24.38
C ASN A 213 -18.95 -31.98 -22.96
N GLU A 214 -20.16 -31.77 -22.40
CA GLU A 214 -20.66 -31.98 -21.00
C GLU A 214 -20.14 -31.25 -19.71
N ILE A 215 -20.82 -31.51 -18.57
CA ILE A 215 -21.11 -30.61 -17.42
C ILE A 215 -21.18 -31.37 -16.07
N GLN A 216 -20.81 -30.75 -14.92
CA GLN A 216 -21.48 -31.00 -13.61
C GLN A 216 -21.24 -29.95 -12.50
N LYS A 217 -22.08 -29.98 -11.45
CA LYS A 217 -22.10 -29.13 -10.22
C LYS A 217 -21.83 -29.97 -8.96
N TYR A 218 -21.62 -29.36 -7.78
CA TYR A 218 -22.40 -29.66 -6.55
C TYR A 218 -22.18 -28.65 -5.40
N GLU A 219 -23.01 -28.71 -4.35
CA GLU A 219 -23.17 -27.79 -3.20
C GLU A 219 -23.39 -28.63 -1.88
N GLU A 220 -23.28 -28.23 -0.60
CA GLU A 220 -23.16 -26.93 0.13
C GLU A 220 -22.75 -27.14 1.65
N LYS A 221 -22.43 -26.07 2.42
CA LYS A 221 -22.50 -25.86 3.92
C LYS A 221 -21.67 -26.71 4.94
N GLY A 222 -21.13 -26.03 6.00
CA GLY A 222 -21.50 -26.41 7.40
C GLY A 222 -20.51 -26.55 8.60
N ASN A 223 -19.98 -25.44 9.16
CA ASN A 223 -19.88 -25.11 10.62
C ASN A 223 -19.02 -25.85 11.71
N ILE A 224 -18.41 -25.02 12.62
CA ILE A 224 -18.07 -25.21 14.08
C ILE A 224 -16.73 -25.88 14.55
N VAL A 225 -15.72 -25.02 14.80
CA VAL A 225 -14.93 -24.76 16.07
C VAL A 225 -14.71 -25.90 17.10
N PRO A 226 -13.44 -26.21 17.47
CA PRO A 226 -12.88 -25.77 18.78
C PRO A 226 -11.40 -25.29 18.79
N GLU A 227 -10.97 -24.67 19.89
CA GLU A 227 -9.62 -24.10 20.13
C GLU A 227 -8.54 -25.17 20.42
N ILE A 228 -7.29 -24.95 19.97
CA ILE A 228 -6.09 -25.68 20.43
C ILE A 228 -4.91 -24.71 20.65
N MET A 229 -4.07 -24.99 21.64
CA MET A 229 -2.93 -24.17 22.07
C MET A 229 -1.81 -24.08 21.03
N ILE A 230 -1.27 -22.87 20.81
CA ILE A 230 -0.12 -22.64 19.93
C ILE A 230 1.16 -23.19 20.57
N SER A 231 1.52 -24.43 20.23
CA SER A 231 2.87 -24.96 20.46
C SER A 231 3.83 -24.37 19.43
N THR A 232 4.80 -23.57 19.88
CA THR A 232 5.66 -22.79 18.98
C THR A 232 6.82 -23.64 18.44
N ASN A 233 6.55 -24.45 17.41
CA ASN A 233 7.60 -25.12 16.66
C ASN A 233 8.57 -24.09 16.03
N ILE A 234 9.87 -24.33 16.19
CA ILE A 234 10.94 -23.37 15.86
C ILE A 234 11.36 -23.52 14.38
N SER A 235 10.37 -23.81 13.52
CA SER A 235 10.52 -24.14 12.10
C SER A 235 9.51 -23.38 11.23
N GLN A 236 9.21 -22.12 11.60
CA GLN A 236 8.74 -21.15 10.62
C GLN A 236 9.96 -20.53 9.96
N GLU A 237 10.37 -21.16 8.85
CA GLU A 237 11.21 -20.52 7.85
C GLU A 237 10.46 -19.30 7.32
N SER A 238 10.99 -18.11 7.60
CA SER A 238 10.61 -16.92 6.85
C SER A 238 11.28 -17.08 5.48
N PRO A 239 10.54 -17.10 4.36
CA PRO A 239 11.15 -17.33 3.06
C PRO A 239 12.15 -16.22 2.77
N ILE A 240 13.43 -16.57 2.75
CA ILE A 240 14.52 -15.66 2.39
C ILE A 240 14.36 -15.42 0.90
N VAL A 241 13.78 -14.27 0.53
CA VAL A 241 13.63 -13.93 -0.88
C VAL A 241 15.02 -13.60 -1.42
N ASN A 242 15.60 -14.53 -2.16
CA ASN A 242 16.91 -14.37 -2.77
C ASN A 242 16.78 -13.39 -3.94
N ILE A 243 16.97 -12.10 -3.65
CA ILE A 243 16.71 -11.00 -4.59
C ILE A 243 17.64 -11.08 -5.81
N GLU A 244 18.86 -11.60 -5.65
CA GLU A 244 19.82 -11.75 -6.76
C GLU A 244 19.47 -12.89 -7.73
N GLU A 245 18.65 -13.87 -7.32
CA GLU A 245 18.12 -14.92 -8.22
C GLU A 245 16.80 -14.52 -8.89
N ASN A 246 16.07 -13.54 -8.33
CA ASN A 246 14.77 -13.08 -8.84
C ASN A 246 14.84 -11.78 -9.67
N ILE A 247 15.97 -11.08 -9.68
CA ILE A 247 16.24 -10.02 -10.66
C ILE A 247 16.75 -10.70 -11.94
N SER A 248 15.96 -10.63 -13.02
CA SER A 248 16.41 -11.18 -14.30
C SER A 248 17.69 -10.46 -14.78
N THR A 249 18.51 -11.15 -15.56
CA THR A 249 19.79 -10.60 -16.02
C THR A 249 19.65 -9.51 -17.09
N ALA A 250 18.44 -9.22 -17.56
CA ALA A 250 18.15 -8.16 -18.53
C ALA A 250 18.34 -6.76 -17.93
N GLU A 251 18.91 -5.84 -18.72
CA GLU A 251 19.13 -4.45 -18.29
C GLU A 251 17.81 -3.69 -18.06
N SER A 252 16.76 -4.02 -18.81
CA SER A 252 15.39 -3.48 -18.66
C SER A 252 14.85 -3.60 -17.23
N ASP A 253 15.13 -4.72 -16.58
CA ASP A 253 14.54 -5.07 -15.29
C ASP A 253 15.29 -4.36 -14.15
N LYS A 254 16.59 -4.11 -14.35
CA LYS A 254 17.42 -3.29 -13.45
C LYS A 254 17.03 -1.82 -13.54
N ASP A 255 16.83 -1.28 -14.74
CA ASP A 255 16.34 0.09 -14.92
C ASP A 255 14.94 0.28 -14.34
N TYR A 256 14.04 -0.71 -14.52
CA TYR A 256 12.72 -0.71 -13.89
C TYR A 256 12.80 -0.74 -12.35
N LEU A 257 13.70 -1.54 -11.78
CA LEU A 257 13.92 -1.60 -10.33
C LEU A 257 14.48 -0.29 -9.77
N TYR A 258 15.56 0.24 -10.35
CA TYR A 258 16.23 1.44 -9.87
C TYR A 258 15.41 2.73 -10.06
N LYS A 259 14.39 2.71 -10.92
CA LYS A 259 13.37 3.78 -11.00
C LYS A 259 12.56 3.93 -9.70
N TYR A 260 12.42 2.88 -8.90
CA TYR A 260 11.59 2.87 -7.68
C TYR A 260 12.37 2.58 -6.39
N VAL A 261 13.59 2.05 -6.47
CA VAL A 261 14.41 1.68 -5.32
C VAL A 261 15.80 2.31 -5.43
N ASN A 262 16.19 3.11 -4.43
CA ASN A 262 17.53 3.68 -4.36
C ASN A 262 18.60 2.57 -4.23
N LYS A 263 19.65 2.66 -5.05
CA LYS A 263 20.72 1.66 -5.14
C LYS A 263 21.48 1.45 -3.83
N GLU A 264 21.86 2.50 -3.12
CA GLU A 264 22.61 2.41 -1.85
C GLU A 264 21.77 1.73 -0.75
N LEU A 265 20.47 2.03 -0.70
CA LEU A 265 19.54 1.37 0.22
C LEU A 265 19.37 -0.11 -0.12
N LEU A 266 19.22 -0.45 -1.41
CA LEU A 266 19.12 -1.83 -1.88
C LEU A 266 20.39 -2.64 -1.56
N GLU A 267 21.58 -2.06 -1.81
CA GLU A 267 22.86 -2.67 -1.45
C GLU A 267 22.98 -2.87 0.08
N MET A 268 22.59 -1.88 0.89
CA MET A 268 22.56 -2.04 2.35
C MET A 268 21.63 -3.18 2.79
N TYR A 269 20.45 -3.29 2.18
CA TYR A 269 19.48 -4.36 2.48
C TYR A 269 20.02 -5.74 2.12
N VAL A 270 20.44 -5.95 0.88
CA VAL A 270 20.99 -7.24 0.41
C VAL A 270 22.23 -7.65 1.22
N ASN A 271 23.10 -6.70 1.57
CA ASN A 271 24.25 -6.97 2.43
C ASN A 271 23.87 -7.41 3.85
N ASN A 272 22.78 -6.87 4.43
CA ASN A 272 22.27 -7.32 5.74
C ASN A 272 21.62 -8.73 5.65
N GLN A 273 20.94 -9.04 4.55
CA GLN A 273 20.40 -10.40 4.31
C GLN A 273 21.53 -11.43 4.24
N LYS A 274 22.54 -11.17 3.41
CA LYS A 274 23.75 -12.00 3.27
C LYS A 274 24.53 -12.13 4.57
N PHE A 275 24.63 -11.06 5.36
CA PHE A 275 25.25 -11.09 6.69
C PHE A 275 24.51 -12.06 7.61
N LEU A 276 23.19 -11.95 7.75
CA LEU A 276 22.41 -12.82 8.63
C LEU A 276 22.43 -14.29 8.17
N GLU A 277 22.33 -14.54 6.87
CA GLU A 277 22.49 -15.88 6.31
C GLU A 277 23.84 -16.48 6.69
N ASN A 278 24.93 -15.77 6.41
CA ASN A 278 26.29 -16.26 6.69
C ASN A 278 26.50 -16.46 8.20
N TYR A 279 25.99 -15.54 9.02
CA TYR A 279 26.03 -15.65 10.48
C TYR A 279 25.31 -16.93 10.97
N VAL A 280 24.10 -17.21 10.48
CA VAL A 280 23.36 -18.45 10.83
C VAL A 280 24.07 -19.70 10.31
N LYS A 281 24.61 -19.66 9.09
CA LYS A 281 25.40 -20.75 8.49
C LYS A 281 26.63 -21.12 9.34
N THR A 282 27.24 -20.17 10.07
CA THR A 282 28.38 -20.48 10.97
C THR A 282 28.06 -21.45 12.11
N PHE A 283 26.79 -21.67 12.44
CA PHE A 283 26.36 -22.56 13.52
C PHE A 283 25.24 -23.54 13.13
N ASP A 284 25.05 -23.82 11.84
CA ASP A 284 23.99 -24.75 11.42
C ASP A 284 24.19 -26.17 11.97
N GLU A 285 25.41 -26.72 12.01
CA GLU A 285 25.68 -28.01 12.67
C GLU A 285 25.22 -28.02 14.15
N PHE A 286 25.36 -26.88 14.84
CA PHE A 286 24.87 -26.70 16.20
C PHE A 286 23.33 -26.57 16.28
N LEU A 287 22.64 -26.15 15.21
CA LEU A 287 21.19 -26.17 15.07
C LEU A 287 20.63 -27.55 14.73
N GLN A 288 21.28 -28.30 13.82
CA GLN A 288 20.82 -29.62 13.40
C GLN A 288 21.10 -30.70 14.45
N SER A 289 22.21 -30.57 15.21
CA SER A 289 22.59 -31.56 16.23
C SER A 289 21.50 -31.77 17.29
N SER A 290 21.20 -33.06 17.53
CA SER A 290 20.22 -33.51 18.53
C SER A 290 20.75 -33.38 19.95
N ALA A 291 22.05 -33.54 20.17
CA ALA A 291 22.69 -33.42 21.48
C ALA A 291 22.54 -32.01 22.07
N THR A 292 22.71 -30.98 21.23
CA THR A 292 22.56 -29.58 21.63
C THR A 292 21.09 -29.12 21.72
N LYS A 293 20.10 -29.94 21.32
CA LYS A 293 18.66 -29.56 21.29
C LYS A 293 18.15 -29.12 22.67
N LYS A 294 18.53 -29.82 23.74
CA LYS A 294 18.16 -29.46 25.12
C LYS A 294 18.76 -28.11 25.54
N PHE A 295 20.02 -27.87 25.19
CA PHE A 295 20.70 -26.61 25.46
C PHE A 295 20.07 -25.44 24.69
N ARG A 296 19.82 -25.59 23.38
CA ARG A 296 19.11 -24.60 22.55
C ARG A 296 17.76 -24.20 23.16
N PHE A 297 17.00 -25.16 23.67
CA PHE A 297 15.71 -24.91 24.32
C PHE A 297 15.84 -24.09 25.62
N GLU A 298 16.75 -24.46 26.53
CA GLU A 298 16.95 -23.70 27.77
C GLU A 298 17.52 -22.29 27.50
N CYS A 299 18.38 -22.12 26.49
CA CYS A 299 18.84 -20.81 26.03
C CYS A 299 17.68 -19.94 25.53
N GLN A 300 16.82 -20.49 24.67
CA GLN A 300 15.65 -19.78 24.15
C GLN A 300 14.63 -19.45 25.25
N LYS A 301 14.49 -20.30 26.26
CA LYS A 301 13.66 -20.06 27.46
C LYS A 301 14.23 -18.94 28.33
N ALA A 302 15.55 -18.92 28.55
CA ALA A 302 16.27 -17.86 29.25
C ALA A 302 16.20 -16.49 28.52
N ILE A 303 15.98 -16.50 27.20
CA ILE A 303 15.66 -15.31 26.38
C ILE A 303 14.17 -14.94 26.48
N ASN A 304 13.27 -15.89 26.25
CA ASN A 304 11.84 -15.65 26.13
C ASN A 304 11.22 -15.11 27.42
N ILE A 305 11.63 -15.63 28.59
CA ILE A 305 11.09 -15.21 29.90
C ILE A 305 11.34 -13.72 30.18
N PRO A 306 12.59 -13.20 30.21
CA PRO A 306 12.83 -11.78 30.45
C PRO A 306 12.26 -10.88 29.35
N VAL A 307 12.32 -11.28 28.07
CA VAL A 307 11.79 -10.44 26.96
C VAL A 307 10.27 -10.31 27.03
N ASN A 308 9.53 -11.39 27.26
CA ASN A 308 8.07 -11.33 27.45
C ASN A 308 7.66 -10.55 28.72
N ALA A 309 8.60 -10.36 29.66
CA ALA A 309 8.39 -9.62 30.91
C ALA A 309 8.88 -8.16 30.86
N ILE A 310 9.34 -7.63 29.72
CA ILE A 310 9.74 -6.22 29.58
C ILE A 310 8.52 -5.31 29.78
N SER A 311 8.64 -4.33 30.68
CA SER A 311 7.63 -3.28 30.87
C SER A 311 8.23 -2.03 31.52
N GLY A 312 7.65 -0.85 31.22
CA GLY A 312 8.13 0.45 31.73
C GLY A 312 7.69 0.77 33.16
N ILE A 313 7.55 -0.22 34.05
CA ILE A 313 6.99 -0.02 35.39
C ILE A 313 7.98 0.60 36.39
N SER A 314 9.27 0.32 36.25
CA SER A 314 10.34 0.93 37.06
C SER A 314 11.71 0.72 36.42
N GLN A 315 12.69 1.55 36.78
CA GLN A 315 14.09 1.38 36.39
C GLN A 315 14.59 -0.02 36.76
N GLN A 316 14.42 -0.43 38.03
CA GLN A 316 14.90 -1.71 38.56
C GLN A 316 14.33 -2.93 37.80
N HIS A 317 13.09 -2.85 37.31
CA HIS A 317 12.50 -3.94 36.53
C HIS A 317 13.09 -4.04 35.12
N LEU A 318 13.42 -2.91 34.46
CA LEU A 318 14.17 -2.93 33.21
C LEU A 318 15.62 -3.40 33.45
N THR A 319 16.26 -2.95 34.53
CA THR A 319 17.62 -3.38 34.91
C THR A 319 17.67 -4.90 35.07
N ASP A 320 16.69 -5.50 35.76
CA ASP A 320 16.55 -6.95 35.90
C ASP A 320 16.45 -7.69 34.55
N LYS A 321 15.75 -7.14 33.54
CA LYS A 321 15.67 -7.80 32.21
C LYS A 321 16.96 -7.63 31.42
N TYR A 322 17.53 -6.42 31.43
CA TYR A 322 18.81 -6.13 30.79
C TYR A 322 19.93 -7.00 31.38
N GLU A 323 20.06 -7.08 32.70
CA GLU A 323 21.09 -7.86 33.37
C GLU A 323 20.93 -9.36 33.11
N LYS A 324 19.71 -9.90 33.08
CA LYS A 324 19.47 -11.31 32.73
C LYS A 324 19.91 -11.65 31.31
N LEU A 325 19.63 -10.76 30.35
CA LEU A 325 20.01 -10.92 28.94
C LEU A 325 21.52 -10.70 28.72
N HIS A 326 22.10 -9.65 29.32
CA HIS A 326 23.52 -9.36 29.26
C HIS A 326 24.36 -10.48 29.92
N ASN A 327 23.98 -10.94 31.11
CA ASN A 327 24.70 -12.01 31.80
C ASN A 327 24.57 -13.36 31.08
N LEU A 328 23.49 -13.59 30.32
CA LEU A 328 23.38 -14.75 29.43
C LEU A 328 24.44 -14.68 28.33
N PHE A 329 24.54 -13.56 27.60
CA PHE A 329 25.58 -13.36 26.57
C PHE A 329 27.00 -13.46 27.12
N MET A 330 27.24 -13.04 28.37
CA MET A 330 28.54 -13.12 29.03
C MET A 330 28.84 -14.49 29.67
N GLY A 331 27.97 -15.50 29.52
CA GLY A 331 28.15 -16.83 30.14
C GLY A 331 28.10 -16.84 31.68
N LYS A 332 27.56 -15.78 32.29
CA LYS A 332 27.50 -15.56 33.75
C LYS A 332 26.21 -16.08 34.40
N SER A 333 25.17 -16.34 33.62
CA SER A 333 23.92 -16.94 34.08
C SER A 333 23.74 -18.37 33.54
N TRP A 334 22.68 -19.05 34.00
CA TRP A 334 22.30 -20.36 33.46
C TRP A 334 21.20 -20.21 32.38
N PRO A 335 21.28 -20.95 31.25
CA PRO A 335 22.38 -21.82 30.85
C PRO A 335 23.62 -21.01 30.44
N ASN A 336 24.80 -21.52 30.78
CA ASN A 336 26.06 -20.84 30.44
C ASN A 336 26.34 -21.02 28.94
N VAL A 337 26.25 -19.92 28.17
CA VAL A 337 26.41 -19.95 26.70
C VAL A 337 27.78 -20.49 26.25
N SER A 338 28.81 -20.33 27.08
CA SER A 338 30.19 -20.77 26.79
C SER A 338 30.38 -22.30 26.87
N GLN A 339 29.33 -23.07 27.17
CA GLN A 339 29.37 -24.54 27.12
C GLN A 339 29.47 -25.09 25.69
N HIS A 340 29.14 -24.29 24.68
CA HIS A 340 29.29 -24.62 23.26
C HIS A 340 29.88 -23.41 22.51
N PRO A 341 30.80 -23.59 21.53
CA PRO A 341 31.45 -22.47 20.84
C PRO A 341 30.46 -21.44 20.28
N HIS A 342 29.37 -21.90 19.65
CA HIS A 342 28.34 -21.07 19.03
C HIS A 342 27.18 -20.69 19.97
N GLY A 343 27.27 -21.03 21.27
CA GLY A 343 26.16 -20.82 22.20
C GLY A 343 25.84 -19.34 22.43
N ALA A 344 26.86 -18.47 22.36
CA ALA A 344 26.68 -17.02 22.45
C ALA A 344 26.01 -16.46 21.18
N ASP A 345 26.50 -16.86 20.00
CA ASP A 345 26.02 -16.38 18.70
C ASP A 345 24.56 -16.78 18.45
N PHE A 346 24.22 -18.03 18.76
CA PHE A 346 22.85 -18.52 18.79
C PHE A 346 21.96 -17.67 19.70
N CYS A 347 22.42 -17.37 20.93
CA CYS A 347 21.66 -16.53 21.86
C CYS A 347 21.47 -15.11 21.32
N LYS A 348 22.49 -14.49 20.72
CA LYS A 348 22.39 -13.14 20.13
C LYS A 348 21.38 -13.09 18.99
N ASN A 349 21.47 -14.04 18.05
CA ASN A 349 20.54 -14.17 16.93
C ASN A 349 19.08 -14.40 17.39
N ILE A 350 18.87 -15.32 18.33
CA ILE A 350 17.54 -15.64 18.86
C ILE A 350 16.96 -14.45 19.66
N LEU A 351 17.77 -13.73 20.44
CA LEU A 351 17.31 -12.53 21.15
C LEU A 351 16.94 -11.41 20.17
N ALA A 352 17.74 -11.17 19.14
CA ALA A 352 17.46 -10.18 18.11
C ALA A 352 16.13 -10.47 17.41
N LYS A 353 15.94 -11.69 16.88
CA LYS A 353 14.66 -12.13 16.29
C LYS A 353 13.49 -12.00 17.28
N LYS A 354 13.68 -12.41 18.53
CA LYS A 354 12.62 -12.36 19.56
C LYS A 354 12.23 -10.93 19.96
N LEU A 355 13.15 -9.97 19.94
CA LEU A 355 12.86 -8.56 20.21
C LEU A 355 12.15 -7.88 19.04
N VAL A 356 12.59 -8.12 17.80
CA VAL A 356 11.90 -7.64 16.59
C VAL A 356 10.45 -8.18 16.53
N ASN A 357 10.24 -9.45 16.88
CA ASN A 357 8.92 -10.07 16.93
C ASN A 357 7.99 -9.46 18.01
N GLN A 358 8.50 -8.71 19.00
CA GLN A 358 7.63 -7.92 19.90
C GLN A 358 7.03 -6.71 19.16
N GLY A 359 7.72 -6.15 18.16
CA GLY A 359 7.17 -5.14 17.25
C GLY A 359 5.90 -5.64 16.56
N GLU A 360 5.99 -6.83 15.95
CA GLU A 360 4.88 -7.47 15.24
C GLU A 360 3.64 -7.73 16.11
N THR A 361 3.84 -8.10 17.38
CA THR A 361 2.81 -8.73 18.21
C THR A 361 2.34 -7.86 19.38
N LEU A 362 3.28 -7.39 20.20
CA LEU A 362 3.00 -6.61 21.40
C LEU A 362 2.86 -5.13 21.09
N VAL A 363 3.81 -4.54 20.35
CA VAL A 363 3.80 -3.10 20.03
C VAL A 363 2.67 -2.77 19.05
N SER A 364 2.42 -3.62 18.05
CA SER A 364 1.30 -3.48 17.11
C SER A 364 -0.07 -3.38 17.79
N SER A 365 -0.22 -3.94 19.00
CA SER A 365 -1.47 -3.88 19.79
C SER A 365 -1.37 -3.00 21.04
N LYS A 366 -0.17 -2.63 21.48
CA LYS A 366 0.11 -1.74 22.63
C LYS A 366 1.31 -0.84 22.31
N PRO A 367 1.16 0.22 21.49
CA PRO A 367 2.27 1.05 21.00
C PRO A 367 3.22 1.56 22.09
N LYS A 368 2.70 1.90 23.28
CA LYS A 368 3.48 2.38 24.43
C LYS A 368 4.54 1.39 24.92
N MET A 369 4.44 0.10 24.56
CA MET A 369 5.46 -0.91 24.88
C MET A 369 6.74 -0.78 24.04
N ALA A 370 6.74 0.00 22.96
CA ALA A 370 7.92 0.23 22.14
C ALA A 370 9.10 0.80 22.96
N PHE A 371 8.84 1.75 23.85
CA PHE A 371 9.85 2.47 24.62
C PHE A 371 10.63 1.59 25.63
N PRO A 372 9.99 0.80 26.52
CA PRO A 372 10.73 -0.10 27.40
C PRO A 372 11.47 -1.22 26.65
N ILE A 373 11.02 -1.63 25.46
CA ILE A 373 11.74 -2.60 24.62
C ILE A 373 12.96 -1.94 23.95
N ALA A 374 12.78 -0.74 23.39
CA ALA A 374 13.86 0.06 22.82
C ALA A 374 14.95 0.41 23.84
N ALA A 375 14.57 0.68 25.10
CA ALA A 375 15.49 0.89 26.22
C ALA A 375 16.43 -0.32 26.46
N ILE A 376 15.87 -1.54 26.45
CA ILE A 376 16.65 -2.78 26.56
C ILE A 376 17.52 -3.01 25.31
N ILE A 377 17.01 -2.70 24.12
CA ILE A 377 17.74 -2.82 22.85
C ILE A 377 18.98 -1.90 22.83
N VAL A 378 18.81 -0.60 23.10
CA VAL A 378 19.91 0.40 23.07
C VAL A 378 20.90 0.17 24.21
N ALA A 379 20.46 -0.42 25.32
CA ALA A 379 21.34 -0.91 26.38
C ALA A 379 22.20 -2.09 25.90
N LEU A 380 21.60 -3.14 25.31
CA LEU A 380 22.33 -4.32 24.84
C LEU A 380 23.27 -4.03 23.67
N TRP A 381 22.81 -3.29 22.65
CA TRP A 381 23.59 -2.90 21.46
C TRP A 381 24.87 -2.14 21.83
N ASN A 382 24.81 -1.29 22.85
CA ASN A 382 25.98 -0.55 23.31
C ASN A 382 27.06 -1.42 23.94
N ASP A 383 26.71 -2.60 24.46
CA ASP A 383 27.66 -3.50 25.13
C ASP A 383 27.99 -4.74 24.28
N HIS A 384 27.17 -5.03 23.26
CA HIS A 384 27.33 -6.09 22.26
C HIS A 384 26.99 -5.49 20.89
N SER A 385 27.99 -4.99 20.16
CA SER A 385 27.75 -4.27 18.89
C SER A 385 27.16 -5.17 17.80
N ASP A 386 27.65 -6.40 17.72
CA ASP A 386 27.23 -7.45 16.79
C ASP A 386 25.75 -7.87 16.95
N PHE A 387 25.23 -7.82 18.17
CA PHE A 387 23.79 -7.98 18.42
C PHE A 387 22.94 -6.92 17.69
N GLY A 388 23.49 -5.73 17.47
CA GLY A 388 22.83 -4.65 16.73
C GLY A 388 22.70 -4.93 15.23
N ASP A 389 23.75 -5.45 14.60
CA ASP A 389 23.76 -5.79 13.18
C ASP A 389 22.77 -6.95 12.90
N LEU A 390 22.69 -7.91 13.81
CA LEU A 390 21.66 -8.96 13.81
C LEU A 390 20.25 -8.39 13.98
N LEU A 391 20.06 -7.43 14.89
CA LEU A 391 18.77 -6.79 15.12
C LEU A 391 18.28 -6.04 13.88
N LEU A 392 19.15 -5.27 13.22
CA LEU A 392 18.83 -4.61 11.95
C LEU A 392 18.49 -5.63 10.87
N SER A 393 19.28 -6.69 10.72
CA SER A 393 19.02 -7.73 9.74
C SER A 393 17.67 -8.44 9.95
N HIS A 394 17.26 -8.68 11.21
CA HIS A 394 15.92 -9.19 11.51
C HIS A 394 14.83 -8.16 11.20
N PHE A 395 15.00 -6.88 11.55
CA PHE A 395 14.07 -5.81 11.17
C PHE A 395 13.87 -5.74 9.66
N TYR A 396 14.95 -5.77 8.89
CA TYR A 396 14.93 -5.60 7.44
C TYR A 396 14.27 -6.80 6.75
N ASN A 397 14.41 -8.01 7.30
CA ASN A 397 13.73 -9.20 6.78
C ASN A 397 12.22 -9.25 7.09
N VAL A 398 11.73 -8.70 8.21
CA VAL A 398 10.29 -8.67 8.51
C VAL A 398 9.59 -7.36 8.10
N CYS A 399 10.35 -6.30 7.84
CA CYS A 399 9.89 -4.99 7.39
C CYS A 399 11.02 -4.27 6.62
N PRO A 400 11.20 -4.56 5.31
CA PRO A 400 12.16 -3.86 4.45
C PRO A 400 11.88 -2.35 4.35
N PHE A 401 10.68 -1.93 4.72
CA PHE A 401 10.26 -0.53 4.82
C PHE A 401 10.95 0.25 5.96
N THR A 402 11.74 -0.41 6.82
CA THR A 402 12.71 0.26 7.72
C THR A 402 14.00 0.69 7.00
N VAL A 403 14.23 0.25 5.75
CA VAL A 403 15.35 0.61 4.85
C VAL A 403 14.94 1.65 3.79
N PRO A 404 13.93 2.48 4.04
CA PRO A 404 12.63 2.39 3.34
C PRO A 404 12.70 1.82 1.90
N ILE A 405 12.71 0.49 1.75
CA ILE A 405 12.60 -0.15 0.43
C ILE A 405 11.15 -0.55 0.15
N PHE A 406 10.63 -0.09 -0.99
CA PHE A 406 9.33 -0.50 -1.52
C PHE A 406 9.55 -1.15 -2.89
N MET A 407 9.87 -2.44 -2.91
CA MET A 407 10.14 -3.19 -4.15
C MET A 407 8.93 -3.10 -5.10
N PRO A 408 9.14 -2.87 -6.41
CA PRO A 408 8.09 -3.04 -7.41
C PRO A 408 7.81 -4.54 -7.60
N LYS A 409 6.65 -4.86 -8.17
CA LYS A 409 6.39 -6.23 -8.65
C LYS A 409 7.11 -6.41 -9.98
N MET A 410 7.96 -7.43 -10.09
CA MET A 410 8.71 -7.71 -11.32
C MET A 410 7.83 -8.39 -12.38
N VAL A 411 8.18 -8.23 -13.65
CA VAL A 411 7.51 -8.92 -14.77
C VAL A 411 7.69 -10.43 -14.60
N GLY A 412 6.61 -11.20 -14.80
CA GLY A 412 6.60 -12.65 -14.58
C GLY A 412 6.54 -13.10 -13.11
N GLN A 413 6.75 -12.22 -12.13
CA GLN A 413 6.64 -12.57 -10.71
C GLN A 413 5.22 -13.01 -10.35
N SER A 414 5.07 -14.06 -9.53
CA SER A 414 3.76 -14.44 -8.98
C SER A 414 3.24 -13.35 -8.03
N ASN A 415 1.93 -13.35 -7.74
CA ASN A 415 1.41 -12.47 -6.68
C ASN A 415 1.98 -12.88 -5.32
N ASP A 416 2.08 -14.18 -5.07
CA ASP A 416 2.48 -14.73 -3.78
C ASP A 416 3.93 -14.43 -3.42
N ASP A 417 4.85 -14.52 -4.38
CA ASP A 417 6.26 -14.22 -4.15
C ASP A 417 6.51 -12.72 -4.04
N TYR A 418 5.69 -11.89 -4.70
CA TYR A 418 5.66 -10.45 -4.46
C TYR A 418 5.13 -10.11 -3.06
N TYR A 419 4.07 -10.78 -2.59
CA TYR A 419 3.55 -10.57 -1.25
C TYR A 419 4.54 -11.05 -0.16
N LYS A 420 5.21 -12.19 -0.35
CA LYS A 420 6.32 -12.65 0.51
C LYS A 420 7.47 -11.63 0.55
N LEU A 421 7.89 -11.10 -0.60
CA LEU A 421 8.91 -10.04 -0.71
C LEU A 421 8.50 -8.73 0.00
N MET A 422 7.22 -8.37 -0.09
CA MET A 422 6.64 -7.24 0.66
C MET A 422 6.40 -7.57 2.15
N GLY A 423 6.82 -8.74 2.61
CA GLY A 423 6.78 -9.16 4.00
C GLY A 423 5.40 -9.62 4.51
N TYR A 424 4.44 -9.93 3.64
CA TYR A 424 3.15 -10.51 4.04
C TYR A 424 3.33 -11.93 4.60
N LYS A 425 2.52 -12.26 5.60
CA LYS A 425 2.42 -13.61 6.18
C LYS A 425 1.28 -14.40 5.57
N TYR A 426 1.46 -15.71 5.59
CA TYR A 426 0.51 -16.72 5.15
C TYR A 426 0.11 -17.58 6.35
N ALA A 427 -1.14 -18.02 6.39
CA ALA A 427 -1.61 -19.04 7.32
C ALA A 427 -1.34 -20.46 6.77
N GLU A 428 -1.53 -21.47 7.62
CA GLU A 428 -1.20 -22.88 7.32
C GLU A 428 -2.06 -23.49 6.20
N ASP A 429 -3.22 -22.88 5.91
CA ASP A 429 -4.12 -23.18 4.80
C ASP A 429 -3.72 -22.51 3.48
N GLY A 430 -2.63 -21.73 3.46
CA GLY A 430 -2.21 -20.91 2.33
C GLY A 430 -2.93 -19.55 2.22
N THR A 431 -3.82 -19.20 3.17
CA THR A 431 -4.50 -17.90 3.15
C THR A 431 -3.55 -16.76 3.52
N ILE A 432 -3.36 -15.80 2.62
CA ILE A 432 -2.60 -14.56 2.88
C ILE A 432 -3.26 -13.71 3.99
N GLU A 433 -2.44 -13.08 4.84
CA GLU A 433 -2.95 -12.18 5.87
C GLU A 433 -3.68 -10.96 5.26
N LYS A 434 -4.75 -10.52 5.90
CA LYS A 434 -5.52 -9.35 5.45
C LYS A 434 -4.69 -8.07 5.59
N HIS A 435 -4.90 -7.13 4.66
CA HIS A 435 -4.12 -5.89 4.57
C HIS A 435 -4.18 -5.03 5.87
N ASP A 436 -5.28 -5.04 6.60
CA ASP A 436 -5.41 -4.37 7.90
C ASP A 436 -4.47 -4.98 8.97
N LYS A 437 -4.34 -6.31 9.00
CA LYS A 437 -3.40 -7.02 9.87
C LYS A 437 -1.95 -6.74 9.48
N PHE A 438 -1.65 -6.79 8.18
CA PHE A 438 -0.36 -6.43 7.61
C PHE A 438 0.07 -5.01 8.01
N LEU A 439 -0.78 -4.00 7.75
CA LEU A 439 -0.51 -2.60 8.13
C LEU A 439 -0.29 -2.45 9.63
N LYS A 440 -1.12 -3.08 10.47
CA LYS A 440 -0.98 -3.05 11.93
C LYS A 440 0.33 -3.68 12.40
N ARG A 441 0.77 -4.77 11.76
CA ARG A 441 2.03 -5.47 12.04
C ARG A 441 3.25 -4.63 11.64
N MET A 442 3.23 -4.03 10.45
CA MET A 442 4.26 -3.09 9.98
C MET A 442 4.32 -1.83 10.86
N SER A 443 3.17 -1.31 11.30
CA SER A 443 3.10 -0.18 12.24
C SER A 443 3.74 -0.49 13.58
N GLY A 444 3.48 -1.68 14.15
CA GLY A 444 4.12 -2.12 15.40
C GLY A 444 5.65 -2.26 15.30
N LEU A 445 6.13 -2.80 14.17
CA LEU A 445 7.57 -2.86 13.85
C LEU A 445 8.17 -1.46 13.71
N MET A 446 7.49 -0.56 12.98
CA MET A 446 7.96 0.79 12.72
C MET A 446 8.01 1.66 13.98
N ARG A 447 6.99 1.58 14.84
CA ARG A 447 7.00 2.28 16.13
C ARG A 447 8.14 1.79 17.02
N LEU A 448 8.44 0.48 17.04
CA LEU A 448 9.60 -0.04 17.76
C LEU A 448 10.93 0.49 17.17
N TYR A 449 11.08 0.47 15.84
CA TYR A 449 12.24 1.03 15.13
C TYR A 449 12.44 2.52 15.44
N ALA A 450 11.39 3.34 15.33
CA ALA A 450 11.43 4.76 15.65
C ALA A 450 11.76 5.01 17.14
N SER A 451 11.17 4.23 18.07
CA SER A 451 11.50 4.31 19.50
C SER A 451 12.97 3.99 19.78
N ILE A 452 13.59 3.06 19.04
CA ILE A 452 15.04 2.79 19.14
C ILE A 452 15.82 4.06 18.77
N THR A 453 15.47 4.77 17.68
CA THR A 453 16.22 5.96 17.26
C THR A 453 16.20 7.12 18.27
N ILE A 454 15.12 7.27 19.05
CA ILE A 454 14.97 8.37 20.02
C ILE A 454 15.27 7.96 21.47
N THR A 455 15.58 6.69 21.72
CA THR A 455 15.90 6.21 23.07
C THR A 455 17.23 6.78 23.56
N THR A 456 17.20 7.41 24.73
CA THR A 456 18.40 7.81 25.47
C THR A 456 18.99 6.61 26.22
N GLN A 457 20.31 6.57 26.37
CA GLN A 457 20.99 5.52 27.11
C GLN A 457 20.73 5.61 28.63
N ARG A 458 20.82 4.47 29.31
CA ARG A 458 20.70 4.29 30.77
C ARG A 458 21.69 5.15 31.57
N LYS A 459 21.25 5.59 32.75
CA LYS A 459 21.99 6.49 33.65
C LYS A 459 23.41 5.99 33.94
N GLY A 460 24.38 6.91 33.82
CA GLY A 460 25.79 6.65 34.11
C GLY A 460 26.61 6.09 32.94
N VAL A 461 25.98 5.69 31.83
CA VAL A 461 26.70 5.30 30.61
C VAL A 461 26.86 6.50 29.68
N THR A 462 28.09 6.79 29.28
CA THR A 462 28.45 7.93 28.40
C THR A 462 28.38 7.61 26.91
N LYS A 463 28.25 6.34 26.53
CA LYS A 463 28.08 5.91 25.13
C LYS A 463 26.77 6.47 24.56
N THR A 464 26.82 7.00 23.34
CA THR A 464 25.64 7.45 22.59
C THR A 464 24.76 6.27 22.15
N ASN A 465 23.56 6.56 21.65
CA ASN A 465 22.74 5.54 20.99
C ASN A 465 23.38 5.13 19.64
N PRO A 466 23.70 3.85 19.39
CA PRO A 466 24.39 3.42 18.17
C PRO A 466 23.56 3.63 16.90
N HIS A 467 22.22 3.65 17.05
CA HIS A 467 21.26 3.81 15.95
C HIS A 467 20.35 5.04 16.20
N GLY A 468 20.95 6.11 16.71
CA GLY A 468 20.26 7.31 17.19
C GLY A 468 19.50 8.14 16.12
N LEU A 469 19.00 9.29 16.55
CA LEU A 469 18.07 10.19 15.85
C LEU A 469 18.41 10.49 14.38
N GLN A 470 19.71 10.49 14.03
CA GLN A 470 20.21 10.63 12.67
C GLN A 470 19.58 9.61 11.71
N ARG A 471 19.27 8.40 12.19
CA ARG A 471 18.64 7.32 11.42
C ARG A 471 17.17 7.59 11.12
N ALA A 472 16.43 8.24 12.02
CA ALA A 472 15.08 8.72 11.75
C ALA A 472 15.06 9.86 10.73
N TRP A 473 16.03 10.79 10.81
CA TRP A 473 16.21 11.82 9.78
C TRP A 473 16.54 11.21 8.41
N GLN A 474 17.49 10.27 8.35
CA GLN A 474 17.84 9.55 7.12
C GLN A 474 16.64 8.80 6.54
N TRP A 475 15.83 8.13 7.38
CA TRP A 475 14.62 7.43 6.94
C TRP A 475 13.59 8.40 6.31
N LEU A 476 13.33 9.55 6.94
CA LEU A 476 12.40 10.55 6.42
C LEU A 476 12.90 11.21 5.12
N ALA A 477 14.20 11.50 5.03
CA ALA A 477 14.80 12.02 3.81
C ALA A 477 14.77 11.00 2.67
N ALA A 478 15.06 9.73 2.96
CA ALA A 478 15.03 8.64 1.99
C ALA A 478 13.62 8.42 1.44
N ILE A 479 12.59 8.28 2.30
CA ILE A 479 11.22 8.02 1.82
C ILE A 479 10.63 9.19 1.04
N SER A 480 10.98 10.45 1.38
CA SER A 480 10.52 11.64 0.64
C SER A 480 11.05 11.71 -0.80
N ASN A 481 12.09 10.93 -1.12
CA ASN A 481 12.71 10.84 -2.45
C ASN A 481 12.20 9.64 -3.28
N ILE A 482 11.33 8.78 -2.74
CA ILE A 482 10.76 7.63 -3.45
C ILE A 482 9.46 8.04 -4.13
N GLU A 483 9.28 7.76 -5.41
CA GLU A 483 8.02 8.16 -6.08
C GLU A 483 6.85 7.28 -5.60
N PRO A 484 5.75 7.87 -5.09
CA PRO A 484 4.62 7.10 -4.56
C PRO A 484 3.96 6.18 -5.59
N ARG A 485 3.60 4.96 -5.18
CA ARG A 485 2.86 3.99 -6.01
C ARG A 485 1.56 3.55 -5.33
N LYS A 486 0.53 3.31 -6.13
CA LYS A 486 -0.83 2.96 -5.69
C LYS A 486 -0.86 1.72 -4.78
N GLU A 487 -0.03 0.74 -5.07
CA GLU A 487 0.06 -0.53 -4.31
C GLU A 487 0.59 -0.37 -2.89
N VAL A 488 1.22 0.77 -2.56
CA VAL A 488 1.92 0.99 -1.28
C VAL A 488 1.52 2.28 -0.56
N THR A 489 0.54 3.06 -1.05
CA THR A 489 0.18 4.35 -0.43
C THR A 489 -0.21 4.23 1.04
N ASP A 490 -1.04 3.25 1.36
CA ASP A 490 -1.58 3.06 2.70
C ASP A 490 -0.50 2.61 3.69
N LEU A 491 0.49 1.84 3.20
CA LEU A 491 1.69 1.45 3.94
C LEU A 491 2.64 2.64 4.13
N CYS A 492 2.99 3.35 3.06
CA CYS A 492 3.84 4.55 3.09
C CYS A 492 3.28 5.59 4.07
N ALA A 493 1.96 5.86 4.00
CA ALA A 493 1.30 6.81 4.88
C ALA A 493 1.25 6.36 6.35
N THR A 494 1.02 5.06 6.61
CA THR A 494 1.08 4.49 7.97
C THR A 494 2.48 4.63 8.56
N LEU A 495 3.51 4.25 7.81
CA LEU A 495 4.91 4.29 8.28
C LEU A 495 5.42 5.72 8.49
N LEU A 496 5.04 6.67 7.62
CA LEU A 496 5.31 8.10 7.81
C LEU A 496 4.67 8.61 9.11
N LEU A 497 3.39 8.33 9.31
CA LEU A 497 2.68 8.72 10.53
C LEU A 497 3.31 8.10 11.78
N ASP A 498 3.67 6.83 11.75
CA ASP A 498 4.32 6.14 12.88
C ASP A 498 5.70 6.72 13.22
N MET A 499 6.52 7.04 12.21
CA MET A 499 7.81 7.70 12.41
C MET A 499 7.64 9.13 12.95
N LEU A 500 6.66 9.88 12.45
CA LEU A 500 6.42 11.27 12.87
C LEU A 500 5.77 11.36 14.25
N GLU A 501 4.83 10.47 14.60
CA GLU A 501 4.25 10.38 15.94
C GLU A 501 5.32 10.01 16.98
N VAL A 502 6.19 9.04 16.68
CA VAL A 502 7.21 8.57 17.63
C VAL A 502 8.42 9.50 17.67
N ALA A 503 9.08 9.79 16.56
CA ALA A 503 10.33 10.55 16.54
C ALA A 503 10.15 12.06 16.37
N GLY A 504 8.99 12.54 15.89
CA GLY A 504 8.79 13.92 15.44
C GLY A 504 9.07 14.99 16.48
N ASN A 505 8.72 14.77 17.76
CA ASN A 505 9.07 15.69 18.84
C ASN A 505 10.60 15.85 19.01
N THR A 506 11.33 14.73 19.04
CA THR A 506 12.79 14.72 19.22
C THR A 506 13.50 15.31 18.00
N LEU A 507 13.01 14.99 16.79
CA LEU A 507 13.47 15.59 15.53
C LEU A 507 13.24 17.12 15.51
N TRP A 508 12.10 17.60 15.98
CA TRP A 508 11.78 19.03 16.07
C TRP A 508 12.73 19.77 17.03
N ILE A 509 12.99 19.21 18.21
CA ILE A 509 13.89 19.80 19.21
C ILE A 509 15.33 19.88 18.69
N ALA A 510 15.81 18.82 18.05
CA ALA A 510 17.19 18.70 17.57
C ALA A 510 17.46 19.51 16.30
N TYR A 511 16.65 19.31 15.25
CA TYR A 511 16.90 19.86 13.91
C TYR A 511 16.11 21.15 13.60
N ARG A 512 15.13 21.50 14.43
CA ARG A 512 14.41 22.80 14.43
C ARG A 512 13.95 23.22 13.02
N LYS A 513 14.53 24.29 12.46
CA LYS A 513 14.18 24.84 11.14
C LYS A 513 14.33 23.82 9.99
N GLN A 514 15.26 22.87 10.07
CA GLN A 514 15.42 21.86 9.02
C GLN A 514 14.32 20.79 9.08
N PHE A 515 13.87 20.42 10.29
CA PHE A 515 12.72 19.52 10.43
C PHE A 515 11.39 20.21 10.10
N TYR A 516 11.25 21.51 10.40
CA TYR A 516 10.11 22.29 9.92
C TYR A 516 10.03 22.31 8.38
N LYS A 517 11.16 22.47 7.69
CA LYS A 517 11.23 22.31 6.22
C LYS A 517 10.87 20.90 5.75
N MET A 518 11.29 19.85 6.48
CA MET A 518 10.91 18.46 6.17
C MET A 518 9.39 18.26 6.28
N LEU A 519 8.73 18.86 7.26
CA LEU A 519 7.27 18.79 7.41
C LEU A 519 6.53 19.59 6.33
N ILE A 520 7.07 20.72 5.88
CA ILE A 520 6.56 21.47 4.71
C ILE A 520 6.69 20.59 3.45
N LEU A 521 7.87 20.05 3.16
CA LEU A 521 8.11 19.13 2.03
C LEU A 521 7.12 17.95 2.05
N LEU A 522 6.94 17.34 3.22
CA LEU A 522 5.99 16.24 3.41
C LEU A 522 4.54 16.65 3.19
N SER A 523 4.14 17.87 3.58
CA SER A 523 2.75 18.34 3.50
C SER A 523 2.38 18.95 2.14
N GLU A 524 3.30 19.62 1.47
CA GLU A 524 3.05 20.45 0.28
C GLU A 524 3.52 19.78 -1.02
N GLU A 525 4.53 18.91 -0.99
CA GLU A 525 5.06 18.23 -2.19
C GLU A 525 4.90 16.70 -2.17
N TYR A 526 5.15 16.06 -1.02
CA TYR A 526 5.12 14.59 -0.94
C TYR A 526 3.70 14.06 -0.76
N TYR A 527 2.97 14.51 0.27
CA TYR A 527 1.61 14.06 0.55
C TYR A 527 0.64 14.21 -0.63
N PRO A 528 0.63 15.32 -1.41
CA PRO A 528 -0.20 15.43 -2.61
C PRO A 528 0.12 14.36 -3.66
N ARG A 529 1.41 13.99 -3.86
CA ARG A 529 1.78 12.89 -4.76
C ARG A 529 1.22 11.54 -4.28
N ILE A 530 1.34 11.22 -2.97
CA ILE A 530 0.73 9.98 -2.43
C ILE A 530 -0.80 10.02 -2.60
N LYS A 531 -1.43 11.17 -2.34
CA LYS A 531 -2.90 11.36 -2.44
C LYS A 531 -3.43 11.18 -3.87
N ASN A 532 -2.66 11.63 -4.87
CA ASN A 532 -3.04 11.54 -6.28
C ASN A 532 -2.99 10.10 -6.84
N VAL A 533 -2.11 9.24 -6.32
CA VAL A 533 -2.02 7.83 -6.75
C VAL A 533 -2.77 6.86 -5.83
N GLY A 534 -3.12 7.29 -4.62
CA GLY A 534 -3.79 6.50 -3.60
C GLY A 534 -5.31 6.43 -3.73
N SER A 535 -5.93 5.65 -2.85
CA SER A 535 -7.40 5.53 -2.79
C SER A 535 -8.02 6.74 -2.09
N ILE A 536 -9.01 7.38 -2.73
CA ILE A 536 -9.77 8.49 -2.16
C ILE A 536 -10.41 8.04 -0.84
N GLY A 537 -10.19 8.82 0.24
CA GLY A 537 -10.70 8.50 1.57
C GLY A 537 -9.94 7.40 2.33
N SER A 538 -8.75 6.99 1.87
CA SER A 538 -7.86 6.08 2.61
C SER A 538 -7.59 6.57 4.04
N GLY A 539 -7.92 5.75 5.03
CA GLY A 539 -7.77 6.06 6.46
C GLY A 539 -6.33 6.36 6.90
N PRO A 540 -5.30 5.66 6.40
CA PRO A 540 -3.90 6.09 6.52
C PRO A 540 -3.61 7.49 5.97
N LEU A 541 -4.08 7.81 4.75
CA LEU A 541 -3.82 9.11 4.14
C LEU A 541 -4.48 10.27 4.89
N VAL A 542 -5.73 10.11 5.34
CA VAL A 542 -6.46 11.16 6.09
C VAL A 542 -5.76 11.48 7.42
N ARG A 543 -5.31 10.45 8.16
CA ARG A 543 -4.60 10.66 9.44
C ARG A 543 -3.23 11.31 9.26
N LEU A 544 -2.51 11.01 8.17
CA LEU A 544 -1.26 11.70 7.84
C LEU A 544 -1.51 13.17 7.47
N GLU A 545 -2.55 13.46 6.68
CA GLU A 545 -2.94 14.84 6.33
C GLU A 545 -3.30 15.66 7.58
N GLU A 546 -4.07 15.08 8.50
CA GLU A 546 -4.43 15.68 9.78
C GLU A 546 -3.19 15.93 10.66
N PHE A 547 -2.31 14.93 10.81
CA PHE A 547 -1.09 15.06 11.60
C PHE A 547 -0.18 16.19 11.08
N LEU A 548 0.05 16.24 9.75
CA LEU A 548 0.92 17.24 9.13
C LEU A 548 0.35 18.65 9.29
N LYS A 549 -0.95 18.85 8.98
CA LYS A 549 -1.63 20.14 9.16
C LYS A 549 -1.60 20.61 10.61
N ASN A 550 -1.95 19.74 11.55
CA ASN A 550 -1.97 20.07 12.98
C ASN A 550 -0.56 20.40 13.50
N SER A 551 0.47 19.67 13.06
CA SER A 551 1.86 19.91 13.46
C SER A 551 2.42 21.23 12.94
N LEU A 552 2.11 21.58 11.67
CA LEU A 552 2.52 22.84 11.05
C LEU A 552 1.77 24.03 11.68
N ALA A 553 0.44 23.95 11.82
CA ALA A 553 -0.38 25.03 12.40
C ALA A 553 -0.07 25.30 13.88
N LYS A 554 0.23 24.26 14.67
CA LYS A 554 0.63 24.37 16.08
C LYS A 554 2.09 24.79 16.27
N GLY A 555 2.92 24.71 15.23
CA GLY A 555 4.36 24.97 15.31
C GLY A 555 5.09 24.07 16.32
N SER A 556 4.58 22.86 16.60
CA SER A 556 5.17 21.91 17.54
C SER A 556 4.51 20.51 17.46
N ILE A 557 5.31 19.47 17.71
CA ILE A 557 4.85 18.09 17.90
C ILE A 557 4.97 17.72 19.38
N SER A 558 3.92 17.14 19.97
CA SER A 558 3.92 16.68 21.36
C SER A 558 4.87 15.48 21.56
N PRO A 559 5.50 15.28 22.72
CA PRO A 559 6.25 14.05 23.01
C PRO A 559 5.39 12.80 22.83
N PRO A 560 5.96 11.68 22.34
CA PRO A 560 5.20 10.48 22.04
C PRO A 560 4.65 9.79 23.27
N ASP A 561 3.44 9.25 23.10
CA ASP A 561 2.61 8.76 24.18
C ASP A 561 3.17 7.45 24.78
N GLY A 562 3.71 7.52 26.00
CA GLY A 562 4.38 6.41 26.67
C GLY A 562 5.92 6.41 26.62
N GLN A 563 6.56 7.49 26.17
CA GLN A 563 8.02 7.66 26.28
C GLN A 563 8.48 7.50 27.74
N LEU A 564 9.61 6.83 27.96
CA LEU A 564 10.22 6.77 29.30
C LEU A 564 10.65 8.18 29.74
N PRO A 565 10.35 8.63 30.98
CA PRO A 565 10.74 9.95 31.45
C PRO A 565 12.27 10.18 31.43
N PRO A 566 12.74 11.44 31.33
CA PRO A 566 14.16 11.75 31.46
C PRO A 566 14.74 11.22 32.77
N ASN A 567 15.89 10.53 32.71
CA ASN A 567 16.55 9.84 33.82
C ASN A 567 15.78 8.65 34.43
N PHE A 568 14.75 8.11 33.76
CA PHE A 568 14.07 6.88 34.18
C PHE A 568 14.93 5.62 34.00
N TRP A 569 15.72 5.56 32.92
CA TRP A 569 16.58 4.42 32.57
C TRP A 569 18.00 4.64 33.09
#